data_AF-A0A6P6WU30-F1
#
_entry.id   AF-A0A6P6WU30-F1
#
_cell.length_a   1.000
_cell.length_b   1.000
_cell.length_c   1.000
_cell.angle_alpha   90.00
_cell.angle_beta   90.00
_cell.angle_gamma   90.00
#
_symmetry.space_group_name_H-M   'P 1'
#
loop_
_entity.id
_entity.type
_entity.pdbx_description
1 polymer ?
#
loop_
_entity_poly.entity_id
_entity_poly.type
_entity_poly.pdbx_seq_one_letter_code
_entity_poly.pdbx_strand_id
1 'polypeptide(L)'
;MKMLSTERPSKPALLISRNGNFKTDIEQHLNLTTDSSKAAVVSIIGIQSTGKSTLSNCVFKTAFEVMDENKGMAQTTKGIWMTKCPSPSGGSPILVIDTEGSDGCEREEDVTFEKQTALFSLVVSNTVIMNMKCDNVNLHNGGGWSLLRTVFEVMIRKCKTRRKVNLVFVLRDKNGVPLHVLEKQLVDGLKKIWEETFKRQALPKAALEKYFQIKVETLPHYVHQEDAFREEVGRLKDRIMHWTRSGEKIPASGFVGLAQKIWCDIKQEKDLDLPQLRIMVSGVRCEEIADEKYKSFRKDESWTKIKEQVEERTKIEKQVGVSPELELHFGKNVSKIWMKYLSKYDADTQHYHQTKRDEYKRRLTDNLLKEIEPIYQSLVKHMYQATLQMFTEAALKEIEKTHALSTLQAHNFITKFKNQLKDAAIRPANLDYKIKLVAEIKSEMDKSIRSFQAIIEMLKQPKKDRQKFWEKVVKIGAHTLNVAVSATVMALVPGIGTAVGVSPLSASALSIISILMGKNSESSEGHVTAMTSTLKEA
;
A
#
# COMPACT_ATOMS: atom_id res chain seq x y z
N MET A 1 8.72 48.25 11.27
CA MET A 1 8.85 47.01 10.48
C MET A 1 8.69 45.81 11.42
N LYS A 2 7.49 45.22 11.54
CA LYS A 2 7.29 43.94 12.23
C LYS A 2 6.42 43.07 11.33
N MET A 3 7.05 42.15 10.61
CA MET A 3 6.37 41.06 9.93
C MET A 3 5.67 40.20 10.99
N LEU A 4 4.36 40.38 11.15
CA LEU A 4 3.49 39.36 11.72
C LEU A 4 3.45 38.23 10.71
N SER A 5 4.12 37.12 10.99
CA SER A 5 3.89 35.87 10.25
C SER A 5 2.42 35.50 10.42
N THR A 6 1.62 35.67 9.38
CA THR A 6 0.20 35.32 9.30
C THR A 6 0.02 33.80 9.16
N GLU A 7 0.51 33.02 10.11
CA GLU A 7 0.14 31.61 10.22
C GLU A 7 -1.10 31.52 11.12
N ARG A 8 -2.24 31.09 10.56
CA ARG A 8 -3.44 30.83 11.35
C ARG A 8 -3.15 29.70 12.33
N PRO A 9 -3.56 29.80 13.61
CA PRO A 9 -3.33 28.75 14.59
C PRO A 9 -4.01 27.45 14.16
N SER A 10 -3.33 26.32 14.37
CA SER A 10 -3.87 25.00 14.08
C SER A 10 -5.14 24.75 14.91
N LYS A 11 -6.26 24.45 14.23
CA LYS A 11 -7.53 24.16 14.90
C LYS A 11 -7.44 22.80 15.62
N PRO A 12 -7.83 22.72 16.89
CA PRO A 12 -7.98 21.45 17.58
C PRO A 12 -9.17 20.64 17.11
N ALA A 13 -9.06 19.32 17.24
CA ALA A 13 -10.14 18.37 17.03
C ALA A 13 -10.26 17.44 18.24
N LEU A 14 -11.49 17.03 18.56
CA LEU A 14 -11.76 16.12 19.66
C LEU A 14 -11.28 14.71 19.28
N LEU A 15 -10.33 14.15 20.03
CA LEU A 15 -9.82 12.80 19.83
C LEU A 15 -10.68 11.78 20.59
N ILE A 16 -10.96 12.07 21.87
CA ILE A 16 -11.72 11.19 22.75
C ILE A 16 -12.72 12.03 23.53
N SER A 17 -14.01 11.70 23.41
CA SER A 17 -15.07 12.36 24.17
C SER A 17 -15.02 12.06 25.67
N ARG A 18 -15.75 12.84 26.48
CA ARG A 18 -15.89 12.64 27.92
C ARG A 18 -16.37 11.23 28.30
N ASN A 19 -17.18 10.59 27.46
CA ASN A 19 -17.70 9.23 27.65
C ASN A 19 -16.68 8.14 27.23
N GLY A 20 -15.46 8.54 26.87
CA GLY A 20 -14.41 7.64 26.41
C GLY A 20 -14.65 7.05 25.02
N ASN A 21 -15.49 7.69 24.18
CA ASN A 21 -15.65 7.30 22.78
C ASN A 21 -14.58 7.99 21.92
N PHE A 22 -13.83 7.19 21.15
CA PHE A 22 -12.79 7.66 20.24
C PHE A 22 -13.39 8.14 18.92
N LYS A 23 -12.91 9.27 18.40
CA LYS A 23 -13.40 9.90 17.15
C LYS A 23 -12.50 9.52 15.98
N THR A 24 -13.09 8.90 14.96
CA THR A 24 -12.36 8.33 13.81
C THR A 24 -12.17 9.33 12.66
N ASP A 25 -12.95 10.40 12.62
CA ASP A 25 -12.93 11.47 11.61
C ASP A 25 -11.77 12.47 11.80
N ILE A 26 -10.98 12.32 12.87
CA ILE A 26 -9.88 13.23 13.20
C ILE A 26 -8.73 13.21 12.19
N GLU A 27 -8.50 12.09 11.50
CA GLU A 27 -7.44 11.98 10.49
C GLU A 27 -7.66 12.94 9.32
N GLN A 28 -8.92 13.13 8.93
CA GLN A 28 -9.32 14.05 7.86
C GLN A 28 -9.25 15.50 8.34
N HIS A 29 -9.75 15.79 9.55
CA HIS A 29 -9.75 17.15 10.11
C HIS A 29 -8.34 17.72 10.32
N LEU A 30 -7.36 16.88 10.65
CA LEU A 30 -5.98 17.29 10.90
C LEU A 30 -5.04 17.06 9.71
N ASN A 31 -5.57 16.63 8.54
CA ASN A 31 -4.79 16.29 7.35
C ASN A 31 -3.61 15.36 7.68
N LEU A 32 -3.91 14.26 8.38
CA LEU A 32 -2.92 13.25 8.79
C LEU A 32 -2.87 12.07 7.82
N THR A 33 -3.93 11.80 7.07
CA THR A 33 -4.08 10.62 6.20
C THR A 33 -2.95 10.49 5.16
N THR A 34 -2.49 11.60 4.59
CA THR A 34 -1.44 11.63 3.55
C THR A 34 -0.07 11.99 4.10
N ASP A 35 0.07 12.24 5.40
CA ASP A 35 1.31 12.69 5.98
C ASP A 35 2.19 11.52 6.41
N SER A 36 3.15 11.18 5.55
CA SER A 36 4.20 10.18 5.79
C SER A 36 5.28 10.69 6.74
N SER A 37 5.26 11.96 7.14
CA SER A 37 6.28 12.49 8.03
C SER A 37 6.19 11.83 9.41
N LYS A 38 7.36 11.52 9.95
CA LYS A 38 7.51 11.05 11.32
C LYS A 38 7.15 12.19 12.27
N ALA A 39 6.04 12.08 12.98
CA ALA A 39 5.59 13.04 13.96
C ALA A 39 6.07 12.65 15.37
N ALA A 40 6.29 13.66 16.19
CA ALA A 40 6.48 13.49 17.62
C ALA A 40 5.23 13.95 18.37
N VAL A 41 4.96 13.34 19.51
CA VAL A 41 3.72 13.54 20.24
C VAL A 41 4.01 14.17 21.59
N VAL A 42 3.33 15.28 21.90
CA VAL A 42 3.41 15.97 23.18
C VAL A 42 2.03 16.00 23.81
N SER A 43 1.91 15.52 25.05
CA SER A 43 0.69 15.66 25.85
C SER A 43 0.90 16.67 26.97
N ILE A 44 -0.14 17.39 27.36
CA ILE A 44 -0.18 18.12 28.62
C ILE A 44 -1.21 17.49 29.54
N ILE A 45 -0.83 17.26 30.80
CA ILE A 45 -1.71 16.77 31.86
C ILE A 45 -1.51 17.59 33.14
N GLY A 46 -2.51 17.60 34.00
CA GLY A 46 -2.48 18.35 35.26
C GLY A 46 -3.87 18.69 35.76
N ILE A 47 -3.92 19.21 36.97
CA ILE A 47 -5.16 19.50 37.70
C ILE A 47 -6.02 20.50 36.92
N GLN A 48 -7.34 20.40 37.08
CA GLN A 48 -8.31 21.33 36.50
C GLN A 48 -7.96 22.79 36.86
N SER A 49 -8.22 23.70 35.92
CA SER A 49 -8.03 25.15 36.12
C SER A 49 -6.59 25.62 36.40
N THR A 50 -5.56 24.82 36.07
CA THR A 50 -4.14 25.21 36.18
C THR A 50 -3.59 25.93 34.93
N GLY A 51 -4.45 26.28 33.96
CA GLY A 51 -4.04 26.96 32.72
C GLY A 51 -3.27 26.07 31.74
N LYS A 52 -3.67 24.79 31.59
CA LYS A 52 -3.10 23.82 30.64
C LYS A 52 -3.27 24.26 29.19
N SER A 53 -4.52 24.44 28.76
CA SER A 53 -4.86 24.83 27.38
C SER A 53 -4.25 26.20 27.05
N THR A 54 -4.21 27.12 28.02
CA THR A 54 -3.48 28.40 27.91
C THR A 54 -1.99 28.18 27.64
N LEU A 55 -1.32 27.34 28.43
CA LEU A 55 0.09 27.03 28.24
C LEU A 55 0.34 26.36 26.88
N SER A 56 -0.49 25.40 26.49
CA SER A 56 -0.42 24.74 25.18
C SER A 56 -0.54 25.75 24.04
N ASN A 57 -1.50 26.66 24.13
CA ASN A 57 -1.69 27.74 23.16
C ASN A 57 -0.46 28.66 23.06
N CYS A 58 0.14 29.03 24.19
CA CYS A 58 1.33 29.89 24.18
C CYS A 58 2.58 29.15 23.64
N VAL A 59 2.82 27.90 24.06
CA VAL A 59 4.01 27.12 23.67
C VAL A 59 3.93 26.70 22.20
N PHE A 60 2.79 26.16 21.77
CA PHE A 60 2.65 25.53 20.46
C PHE A 60 1.94 26.40 19.42
N LYS A 61 1.47 27.60 19.79
CA LYS A 61 0.66 28.50 18.94
C LYS A 61 -0.63 27.82 18.46
N THR A 62 -1.31 27.12 19.36
CA THR A 62 -2.58 26.42 19.12
C THR A 62 -3.78 27.26 19.53
N ALA A 63 -4.98 26.77 19.25
CA ALA A 63 -6.25 27.41 19.60
C ALA A 63 -7.20 26.47 20.38
N PHE A 64 -6.67 25.81 21.43
CA PHE A 64 -7.50 25.07 22.40
C PHE A 64 -8.43 26.03 23.15
N GLU A 65 -9.61 25.54 23.48
CA GLU A 65 -10.59 26.30 24.27
C GLU A 65 -10.00 26.58 25.66
N VAL A 66 -10.08 27.83 26.08
CA VAL A 66 -9.64 28.29 27.41
C VAL A 66 -10.85 28.78 28.19
N MET A 67 -10.76 28.70 29.52
CA MET A 67 -11.84 29.12 30.40
C MET A 67 -12.21 30.58 30.13
N ASP A 68 -13.51 30.84 30.01
CA ASP A 68 -14.06 32.18 29.95
C ASP A 68 -14.22 32.71 31.37
N GLU A 69 -13.38 33.68 31.75
CA GLU A 69 -13.36 34.27 33.09
C GLU A 69 -14.73 34.82 33.50
N ASN A 70 -15.54 35.27 32.54
CA ASN A 70 -16.89 35.82 32.80
C ASN A 70 -17.92 34.75 33.18
N LYS A 71 -17.63 33.48 32.92
CA LYS A 71 -18.51 32.34 33.25
C LYS A 71 -18.11 31.61 34.54
N GLY A 72 -17.07 32.10 35.21
CA GLY A 72 -16.55 31.53 36.45
C GLY A 72 -15.68 30.29 36.26
N MET A 73 -15.25 29.71 37.39
CA MET A 73 -14.33 28.57 37.44
C MET A 73 -15.04 27.27 37.08
N ALA A 74 -15.20 27.00 35.78
CA ALA A 74 -15.86 25.80 35.26
C ALA A 74 -14.93 24.94 34.40
N GLN A 75 -15.27 23.66 34.25
CA GLN A 75 -14.54 22.75 33.39
C GLN A 75 -14.61 23.17 31.92
N THR A 76 -13.47 23.56 31.36
CA THR A 76 -13.37 23.98 29.95
C THR A 76 -13.06 22.80 29.02
N THR A 77 -11.94 22.11 29.23
CA THR A 77 -11.54 21.00 28.38
C THR A 77 -12.32 19.75 28.76
N LYS A 78 -13.20 19.28 27.88
CA LYS A 78 -13.98 18.04 28.06
C LYS A 78 -13.46 16.97 27.10
N GLY A 79 -12.95 15.87 27.65
CA GLY A 79 -12.29 14.80 26.89
C GLY A 79 -10.82 15.09 26.57
N ILE A 80 -10.33 14.44 25.52
CA ILE A 80 -8.95 14.57 25.02
C ILE A 80 -9.00 15.19 23.63
N TRP A 81 -8.28 16.28 23.45
CA TRP A 81 -8.22 17.05 22.21
C TRP A 81 -6.84 16.95 21.60
N MET A 82 -6.76 17.05 20.27
CA MET A 82 -5.50 16.98 19.56
C MET A 82 -5.44 18.03 18.45
N THR A 83 -4.23 18.53 18.18
CA THR A 83 -3.97 19.35 17.00
C THR A 83 -2.58 19.05 16.43
N LYS A 84 -2.42 19.35 15.13
CA LYS A 84 -1.16 19.19 14.41
C LYS A 84 -0.46 20.53 14.29
N CYS A 85 0.71 20.66 14.89
CA CYS A 85 1.53 21.85 14.84
C CYS A 85 2.65 21.68 13.80
N PRO A 86 2.79 22.61 12.84
CA PRO A 86 3.95 22.61 11.95
C PRO A 86 5.23 22.86 12.74
N SER A 87 6.33 22.26 12.30
CA SER A 87 7.63 22.51 12.92
C SER A 87 8.14 23.88 12.49
N PRO A 88 8.54 24.78 13.42
CA PRO A 88 9.02 26.13 13.07
C PRO A 88 10.24 26.14 12.15
N SER A 89 11.00 25.04 12.11
CA SER A 89 12.26 24.90 11.37
C SER A 89 12.16 23.94 10.17
N GLY A 90 10.95 23.68 9.65
CA GLY A 90 10.73 22.75 8.53
C GLY A 90 10.98 21.27 8.87
N GLY A 91 11.05 20.92 10.15
CA GLY A 91 11.23 19.54 10.62
C GLY A 91 9.93 18.74 10.76
N SER A 92 10.03 17.56 11.37
CA SER A 92 8.90 16.71 11.78
C SER A 92 7.78 17.51 12.46
N PRO A 93 6.50 17.36 12.07
CA PRO A 93 5.38 17.99 12.76
C PRO A 93 5.24 17.44 14.19
N ILE A 94 4.57 18.20 15.04
CA ILE A 94 4.27 17.81 16.42
C ILE A 94 2.76 17.66 16.58
N LEU A 95 2.34 16.51 17.10
CA LEU A 95 0.98 16.29 17.54
C LEU A 95 0.88 16.73 19.00
N VAL A 96 0.07 17.73 19.27
CA VAL A 96 -0.15 18.26 20.63
C VAL A 96 -1.49 17.73 21.12
N ILE A 97 -1.48 17.08 22.27
CA ILE A 97 -2.65 16.52 22.93
C ILE A 97 -2.92 17.31 24.21
N ASP A 98 -4.10 17.94 24.28
CA ASP A 98 -4.59 18.62 25.47
C ASP A 98 -5.62 17.72 26.17
N THR A 99 -5.41 17.46 27.46
CA THR A 99 -6.30 16.59 28.23
C THR A 99 -7.18 17.40 29.16
N GLU A 100 -8.38 16.88 29.40
CA GLU A 100 -9.23 17.28 30.53
C GLU A 100 -8.43 17.30 31.84
N GLY A 101 -8.73 18.28 32.69
CA GLY A 101 -8.08 18.41 33.99
C GLY A 101 -8.54 17.37 34.98
N SER A 102 -7.61 16.87 35.79
CA SER A 102 -7.93 15.96 36.90
C SER A 102 -8.43 16.73 38.12
N ASP A 103 -9.05 16.01 39.07
CA ASP A 103 -9.48 16.53 40.38
C ASP A 103 -10.56 17.63 40.26
N GLY A 104 -11.45 17.48 39.27
CA GLY A 104 -12.55 18.38 39.00
C GLY A 104 -13.79 18.06 39.83
N CYS A 105 -14.35 19.04 40.52
CA CYS A 105 -15.56 18.87 41.35
C CYS A 105 -16.79 18.42 40.54
N GLU A 106 -16.82 18.69 39.23
CA GLU A 106 -17.91 18.37 38.30
C GLU A 106 -17.96 16.89 37.85
N ARG A 107 -17.07 16.04 38.38
CA ARG A 107 -17.12 14.58 38.22
C ARG A 107 -17.27 13.97 39.60
N GLU A 108 -18.48 13.60 39.96
CA GLU A 108 -18.70 12.71 41.10
C GLU A 108 -18.06 11.34 40.78
N GLU A 109 -17.00 10.98 41.52
CA GLU A 109 -16.39 9.64 41.66
C GLU A 109 -15.72 8.95 40.44
N ASP A 110 -15.78 9.48 39.21
CA ASP A 110 -15.14 8.84 38.04
C ASP A 110 -13.63 9.14 37.90
N VAL A 111 -12.85 8.67 38.89
CA VAL A 111 -11.36 8.67 38.86
C VAL A 111 -10.82 7.74 37.75
N THR A 112 -11.67 6.86 37.20
CA THR A 112 -11.28 5.88 36.19
C THR A 112 -10.89 6.57 34.89
N PHE A 113 -11.68 7.53 34.41
CA PHE A 113 -11.36 8.27 33.20
C PHE A 113 -10.06 9.09 33.33
N GLU A 114 -9.82 9.70 34.50
CA GLU A 114 -8.58 10.46 34.76
C GLU A 114 -7.35 9.54 34.69
N LYS A 115 -7.43 8.37 35.33
CA LYS A 115 -6.38 7.33 35.27
C LYS A 115 -6.14 6.86 33.84
N GLN A 116 -7.21 6.59 33.09
CA GLN A 116 -7.12 6.16 31.68
C GLN A 116 -6.48 7.24 30.80
N THR A 117 -6.86 8.51 30.99
CA THR A 117 -6.34 9.65 30.23
C THR A 117 -4.86 9.90 30.51
N ALA A 118 -4.45 9.81 31.76
CA ALA A 118 -3.05 9.96 32.16
C ALA A 118 -2.19 8.81 31.65
N LEU A 119 -2.68 7.56 31.75
CA LEU A 119 -2.00 6.40 31.19
C LEU A 119 -1.88 6.49 29.67
N PHE A 120 -2.97 6.84 28.99
CA PHE A 120 -2.99 7.04 27.55
C PHE A 120 -1.93 8.06 27.12
N SER A 121 -1.89 9.23 27.78
CA SER A 121 -0.92 10.30 27.50
C SER A 121 0.53 9.85 27.67
N LEU A 122 0.85 9.10 28.73
CA LEU A 122 2.21 8.57 28.94
C LEU A 122 2.60 7.52 27.92
N VAL A 123 1.66 6.68 27.50
CA VAL A 123 1.90 5.62 26.54
C VAL A 123 2.14 6.20 25.13
N VAL A 124 1.30 7.13 24.68
CA VAL A 124 1.35 7.65 23.30
C VAL A 124 2.40 8.75 23.09
N SER A 125 2.79 9.50 24.13
CA SER A 125 3.53 10.77 23.95
C SER A 125 5.02 10.70 24.20
N ASN A 126 5.85 11.19 23.28
CA ASN A 126 7.30 11.34 23.49
C ASN A 126 7.61 12.24 24.69
N THR A 127 6.83 13.29 24.87
CA THR A 127 6.96 14.25 25.95
C THR A 127 5.61 14.42 26.62
N VAL A 128 5.57 14.34 27.95
CA VAL A 128 4.39 14.65 28.77
C VAL A 128 4.73 15.84 29.63
N ILE A 129 3.97 16.92 29.47
CA ILE A 129 4.04 18.13 30.28
C ILE A 129 3.11 17.94 31.48
N MET A 130 3.68 17.95 32.67
CA MET A 130 2.97 17.96 33.95
C MET A 130 2.84 19.41 34.40
N ASN A 131 1.68 20.03 34.15
CA ASN A 131 1.42 21.42 34.52
C ASN A 131 0.85 21.49 35.94
N MET A 132 1.60 22.12 36.85
CA MET A 132 1.24 22.25 38.27
C MET A 132 1.71 23.59 38.84
N LYS A 133 1.10 24.09 39.91
CA LYS A 133 1.59 25.28 40.61
C LYS A 133 2.79 24.97 41.50
N CYS A 134 3.70 25.92 41.69
CA CYS A 134 4.86 25.76 42.58
C CYS A 134 4.44 25.38 44.00
N ASP A 135 3.36 25.95 44.51
CA ASP A 135 2.89 25.68 45.88
C ASP A 135 2.36 24.25 46.07
N ASN A 136 2.03 23.58 44.96
CA ASN A 136 1.50 22.21 44.98
C ASN A 136 2.59 21.13 44.93
N VAL A 137 3.87 21.52 44.80
CA VAL A 137 4.99 20.56 44.65
C VAL A 137 5.04 19.55 45.80
N ASN A 138 4.77 19.98 47.04
CA ASN A 138 4.79 19.10 48.22
C ASN A 138 3.40 18.62 48.68
N LEU A 139 2.33 18.91 47.93
CA LEU A 139 0.97 18.51 48.31
C LEU A 139 0.61 17.16 47.70
N HIS A 140 0.43 16.13 48.53
CA HIS A 140 0.18 14.76 48.08
C HIS A 140 -1.07 14.61 47.18
N ASN A 141 -2.18 15.29 47.49
CA ASN A 141 -3.41 15.21 46.68
C ASN A 141 -3.51 16.37 45.69
N GLY A 142 -3.25 17.61 46.15
CA GLY A 142 -3.31 18.82 45.31
C GLY A 142 -2.16 18.99 44.29
N GLY A 143 -1.17 18.11 44.27
CA GLY A 143 -0.07 18.09 43.29
C GLY A 143 -0.21 17.05 42.17
N GLY A 144 -1.26 16.22 42.18
CA GLY A 144 -1.45 15.15 41.20
C GLY A 144 -0.58 13.89 41.45
N TRP A 145 0.04 13.78 42.62
CA TRP A 145 0.88 12.63 42.98
C TRP A 145 0.11 11.32 43.14
N SER A 146 -1.14 11.39 43.61
CA SER A 146 -2.05 10.23 43.69
C SER A 146 -2.31 9.62 42.31
N LEU A 147 -2.58 10.46 41.31
CA LEU A 147 -2.77 10.06 39.92
C LEU A 147 -1.49 9.45 39.34
N LEU A 148 -0.34 10.13 39.54
CA LEU A 148 0.98 9.62 39.12
C LEU A 148 1.27 8.23 39.68
N ARG A 149 1.00 8.02 40.98
CA ARG A 149 1.19 6.73 41.64
C ARG A 149 0.38 5.63 40.96
N THR A 150 -0.92 5.83 40.76
CA THR A 150 -1.76 4.83 40.09
C THR A 150 -1.30 4.58 38.66
N VAL A 151 -0.92 5.62 37.94
CA VAL A 151 -0.53 5.47 36.53
C VAL A 151 0.82 4.74 36.41
N PHE A 152 1.80 5.02 37.27
CA PHE A 152 3.05 4.25 37.33
C PHE A 152 2.79 2.78 37.64
N GLU A 153 1.84 2.50 38.54
CA GLU A 153 1.47 1.13 38.89
C GLU A 153 0.95 0.36 37.68
N VAL A 154 0.00 0.95 36.95
CA VAL A 154 -0.57 0.34 35.74
C VAL A 154 0.47 0.27 34.62
N MET A 155 1.32 1.28 34.47
CA MET A 155 2.37 1.29 33.46
C MET A 155 3.37 0.15 33.69
N ILE A 156 3.90 0.00 34.91
CA ILE A 156 4.88 -1.05 35.24
C ILE A 156 4.28 -2.44 34.99
N ARG A 157 3.00 -2.64 35.33
CA ARG A 157 2.31 -3.92 35.16
C ARG A 157 2.03 -4.24 33.69
N LYS A 158 1.48 -3.27 32.95
CA LYS A 158 0.86 -3.50 31.64
C LYS A 158 1.78 -3.17 30.46
N CYS A 159 2.76 -2.28 30.62
CA CYS A 159 3.67 -1.90 29.54
C CYS A 159 4.90 -2.81 29.53
N LYS A 160 4.92 -3.78 28.61
CA LYS A 160 6.01 -4.77 28.50
C LYS A 160 7.31 -4.19 27.94
N THR A 161 7.27 -2.96 27.43
CA THR A 161 8.42 -2.34 26.75
C THR A 161 8.91 -1.05 27.35
N ARG A 162 10.23 -0.89 27.25
CA ARG A 162 10.99 0.21 27.82
C ARG A 162 11.06 1.34 26.80
N ARG A 163 10.06 2.22 26.79
CA ARG A 163 10.15 3.49 26.07
C ARG A 163 10.50 4.60 27.04
N LYS A 164 11.57 5.34 26.76
CA LYS A 164 11.93 6.50 27.57
C LYS A 164 11.05 7.69 27.20
N VAL A 165 10.30 8.21 28.16
CA VAL A 165 9.39 9.35 27.99
C VAL A 165 10.00 10.58 28.66
N ASN A 166 9.96 11.73 28.00
CA ASN A 166 10.34 12.99 28.63
C ASN A 166 9.21 13.45 29.53
N LEU A 167 9.44 13.52 30.84
CA LEU A 167 8.47 14.00 31.81
C LEU A 167 8.87 15.42 32.23
N VAL A 168 8.17 16.41 31.68
CA VAL A 168 8.50 17.83 31.86
C VAL A 168 7.54 18.44 32.87
N PHE A 169 8.02 18.73 34.07
CA PHE A 169 7.26 19.46 35.08
C PHE A 169 7.36 20.95 34.78
N VAL A 170 6.22 21.57 34.48
CA VAL A 170 6.11 23.02 34.31
C VAL A 170 5.42 23.57 35.55
N LEU A 171 6.23 24.19 36.40
CA LEU A 171 5.81 24.78 37.66
C LEU A 171 5.35 26.21 37.43
N ARG A 172 4.06 26.46 37.66
CA ARG A 172 3.40 27.75 37.48
C ARG A 172 3.52 28.62 38.72
N ASP A 173 3.45 29.92 38.51
CA ASP A 173 3.42 30.93 39.56
C ASP A 173 4.69 30.85 40.43
N LYS A 174 5.85 31.06 39.79
CA LYS A 174 7.17 31.02 40.43
C LYS A 174 7.16 31.79 41.76
N ASN A 175 7.44 31.06 42.84
CA ASN A 175 7.57 31.61 44.19
C ASN A 175 9.05 31.86 44.53
N GLY A 176 9.33 32.28 45.76
CA GLY A 176 10.70 32.58 46.22
C GLY A 176 11.64 31.38 46.32
N VAL A 177 11.16 30.15 46.10
CA VAL A 177 11.96 28.93 46.22
C VAL A 177 12.83 28.74 44.96
N PRO A 178 14.15 28.54 45.11
CA PRO A 178 15.02 28.28 43.96
C PRO A 178 14.66 27.00 43.19
N LEU A 179 14.77 27.03 41.85
CA LEU A 179 14.44 25.90 40.96
C LEU A 179 15.13 24.59 41.36
N HIS A 180 16.42 24.63 41.70
CA HIS A 180 17.17 23.42 42.06
C HIS A 180 16.63 22.73 43.32
N VAL A 181 16.02 23.48 44.24
CA VAL A 181 15.38 22.93 45.45
C VAL A 181 14.05 22.27 45.09
N LEU A 182 13.22 22.94 44.29
CA LEU A 182 11.95 22.39 43.80
C LEU A 182 12.17 21.14 42.95
N GLU A 183 13.16 21.17 42.06
CA GLU A 183 13.55 20.02 41.25
C GLU A 183 13.98 18.84 42.11
N LYS A 184 14.82 19.07 43.13
CA LYS A 184 15.23 18.02 44.06
C LYS A 184 14.03 17.40 44.78
N GLN A 185 13.13 18.24 45.32
CA GLN A 185 11.92 17.77 46.01
C GLN A 185 11.02 16.94 45.10
N LEU A 186 10.79 17.38 43.86
CA LEU A 186 10.01 16.65 42.86
C LEU A 186 10.66 15.31 42.51
N VAL A 187 11.96 15.30 42.22
CA VAL A 187 12.67 14.09 41.82
C VAL A 187 12.70 13.07 42.97
N ASP A 188 12.93 13.53 44.21
CA ASP A 188 12.91 12.66 45.39
C ASP A 188 11.51 12.09 45.65
N GLY A 189 10.45 12.91 45.50
CA GLY A 189 9.06 12.47 45.59
C GLY A 189 8.70 11.42 44.53
N LEU A 190 9.10 11.63 43.28
CA LEU A 190 8.89 10.67 42.19
C LEU A 190 9.61 9.36 42.45
N LYS A 191 10.87 9.40 42.88
CA LYS A 191 11.65 8.21 43.24
C LYS A 191 10.97 7.42 44.36
N LYS A 192 10.50 8.11 45.40
CA LYS A 192 9.77 7.47 46.51
C LYS A 192 8.52 6.73 46.01
N ILE A 193 7.66 7.41 45.25
CA ILE A 193 6.45 6.80 44.68
C ILE A 193 6.79 5.62 43.78
N TRP A 194 7.81 5.77 42.94
CA TRP A 194 8.27 4.73 42.03
C TRP A 194 8.75 3.48 42.77
N GLU A 195 9.59 3.64 43.80
CA GLU A 195 10.08 2.53 44.62
C GLU A 195 8.96 1.84 45.40
N GLU A 196 8.03 2.61 45.98
CA GLU A 196 6.87 2.07 46.67
C GLU A 196 5.99 1.24 45.74
N THR A 197 5.85 1.64 44.47
CA THR A 197 5.10 0.89 43.46
C THR A 197 5.73 -0.46 43.14
N PHE A 198 7.06 -0.54 42.97
CA PHE A 198 7.76 -1.82 42.76
C PHE A 198 7.63 -2.75 43.97
N LYS A 199 7.74 -2.20 45.18
CA LYS A 199 7.56 -2.97 46.42
C LYS A 199 6.17 -3.60 46.51
N ARG A 200 5.12 -2.81 46.22
CA ARG A 200 3.73 -3.30 46.23
C ARG A 200 3.46 -4.40 45.20
N GLN A 201 4.13 -4.36 44.05
CA GLN A 201 3.95 -5.33 42.97
C GLN A 201 4.87 -6.55 43.07
N ALA A 202 5.78 -6.62 44.05
CA ALA A 202 6.78 -7.68 44.19
C ALA A 202 7.64 -7.89 42.91
N LEU A 203 7.92 -6.80 42.17
CA LEU A 203 8.71 -6.83 40.93
C LEU A 203 10.17 -6.43 41.17
N PRO A 204 11.13 -6.92 40.33
CA PRO A 204 12.53 -6.51 40.42
C PRO A 204 12.69 -4.98 40.29
N LYS A 205 13.40 -4.37 41.24
CA LYS A 205 13.60 -2.92 41.29
C LYS A 205 14.24 -2.43 39.98
N ALA A 206 13.64 -1.42 39.36
CA ALA A 206 14.21 -0.71 38.22
C ALA A 206 14.30 0.79 38.52
N ALA A 207 15.38 1.43 38.08
CA ALA A 207 15.56 2.88 38.23
C ALA A 207 14.52 3.67 37.43
N LEU A 208 14.02 4.77 37.99
CA LEU A 208 13.03 5.65 37.36
C LEU A 208 13.56 6.24 36.05
N GLU A 209 14.85 6.57 36.03
CA GLU A 209 15.60 7.18 34.92
C GLU A 209 15.72 6.26 33.70
N LYS A 210 15.41 4.97 33.87
CA LYS A 210 15.31 4.00 32.78
C LYS A 210 14.04 4.18 31.95
N TYR A 211 12.98 4.69 32.56
CA TYR A 211 11.67 4.90 31.94
C TYR A 211 11.40 6.38 31.62
N PHE A 212 11.94 7.29 32.42
CA PHE A 212 11.66 8.70 32.28
C PHE A 212 12.94 9.54 32.19
N GLN A 213 12.89 10.59 31.37
CA GLN A 213 13.81 11.71 31.47
C GLN A 213 13.06 12.86 32.13
N ILE A 214 13.37 13.16 33.38
CA ILE A 214 12.71 14.22 34.14
C ILE A 214 13.35 15.56 33.77
N LYS A 215 12.51 16.55 33.54
CA LYS A 215 12.88 17.96 33.32
C LYS A 215 11.98 18.82 34.19
N VAL A 216 12.51 19.87 34.78
CA VAL A 216 11.74 20.79 35.63
C VAL A 216 11.99 22.21 35.17
N GLU A 217 10.91 22.95 34.98
CA GLU A 217 10.90 24.32 34.47
C GLU A 217 9.94 25.14 35.32
N THR A 218 10.26 26.43 35.53
CA THR A 218 9.39 27.35 36.27
C THR A 218 8.93 28.47 35.36
N LEU A 219 7.66 28.86 35.50
CA LEU A 219 7.09 29.98 34.77
C LEU A 219 6.65 31.08 35.76
N PRO A 220 6.92 32.36 35.43
CA PRO A 220 6.38 33.52 36.15
C PRO A 220 4.84 33.49 36.23
N HIS A 221 4.28 34.34 37.09
CA HIS A 221 2.83 34.46 37.19
C HIS A 221 2.24 35.07 35.91
N TYR A 222 1.23 34.41 35.31
CA TYR A 222 0.69 34.80 34.01
C TYR A 222 0.14 36.24 33.98
N VAL A 223 -0.70 36.59 34.95
CA VAL A 223 -1.36 37.91 35.02
C VAL A 223 -0.41 39.02 35.49
N HIS A 224 0.29 38.81 36.62
CA HIS A 224 1.13 39.84 37.22
C HIS A 224 2.50 40.05 36.54
N GLN A 225 2.98 39.08 35.75
CA GLN A 225 4.31 39.10 35.16
C GLN A 225 4.27 38.62 33.69
N GLU A 226 3.32 39.15 32.90
CA GLU A 226 3.03 38.67 31.56
C GLU A 226 4.25 38.70 30.61
N ASP A 227 5.03 39.78 30.59
CA ASP A 227 6.20 39.90 29.71
C ASP A 227 7.26 38.84 30.02
N ALA A 228 7.58 38.67 31.31
CA ALA A 228 8.51 37.64 31.78
C ALA A 228 7.97 36.23 31.49
N PHE A 229 6.66 36.02 31.65
CA PHE A 229 6.01 34.76 31.31
C PHE A 229 6.16 34.44 29.81
N ARG A 230 5.89 35.41 28.93
CA ARG A 230 5.99 35.23 27.47
C ARG A 230 7.43 34.92 27.04
N GLU A 231 8.42 35.57 27.64
CA GLU A 231 9.83 35.30 27.37
C GLU A 231 10.21 33.87 27.77
N GLU A 232 9.89 33.45 29.00
CA GLU A 232 10.21 32.11 29.49
C GLU A 232 9.45 31.01 28.74
N VAL A 233 8.20 31.26 28.31
CA VAL A 233 7.46 30.34 27.43
C VAL A 233 8.14 30.18 26.07
N GLY A 234 8.71 31.25 25.51
CA GLY A 234 9.51 31.17 24.30
C GLY A 234 10.71 30.22 24.47
N ARG A 235 11.44 30.36 25.58
CA ARG A 235 12.58 29.49 25.89
C ARG A 235 12.13 28.04 26.16
N LEU A 236 11.02 27.86 26.88
CA LEU A 236 10.42 26.54 27.16
C LEU A 236 10.03 25.82 25.87
N LYS A 237 9.44 26.54 24.91
CA LYS A 237 9.10 26.01 23.59
C LYS A 237 10.32 25.42 22.92
N ASP A 238 11.42 26.16 22.84
CA ASP A 238 12.64 25.69 22.19
C ASP A 238 13.22 24.43 22.87
N ARG A 239 13.18 24.39 24.21
CA ARG A 239 13.60 23.22 24.99
C ARG A 239 12.71 22.00 24.73
N ILE A 240 11.39 22.14 24.76
CA ILE A 240 10.45 21.04 24.48
C ILE A 240 10.65 20.53 23.05
N MET A 241 10.80 21.43 22.07
CA MET A 241 11.05 21.08 20.67
C MET A 241 12.36 20.29 20.53
N HIS A 242 13.40 20.66 21.28
CA HIS A 242 14.67 19.94 21.31
C HIS A 242 14.53 18.53 21.93
N TRP A 243 13.94 18.41 23.13
CA TRP A 243 13.78 17.11 23.81
C TRP A 243 12.88 16.15 23.03
N THR A 244 11.89 16.69 22.33
CA THR A 244 10.92 15.89 21.59
C THR A 244 11.51 15.31 20.28
N ARG A 245 12.63 15.85 19.78
CA ARG A 245 13.29 15.36 18.55
C ARG A 245 14.04 14.03 18.73
N SER A 246 14.52 13.72 19.93
CA SER A 246 15.41 12.58 20.21
C SER A 246 14.67 11.24 20.41
N GLY A 247 13.34 11.29 20.53
CA GLY A 247 12.51 10.09 20.71
C GLY A 247 12.17 9.37 19.41
N GLU A 248 11.79 8.10 19.55
CA GLU A 248 11.23 7.32 18.44
C GLU A 248 9.93 7.96 17.95
N LYS A 249 9.86 8.24 16.65
CA LYS A 249 8.76 8.97 16.01
C LYS A 249 7.86 8.00 15.26
N ILE A 250 6.56 8.30 15.25
CA ILE A 250 5.55 7.49 14.55
C ILE A 250 5.09 8.29 13.32
N PRO A 251 4.85 7.64 12.18
CA PRO A 251 4.25 8.32 11.02
C PRO A 251 2.93 8.98 11.42
N ALA A 252 2.75 10.25 11.06
CA ALA A 252 1.58 11.03 11.47
C ALA A 252 0.27 10.35 11.03
N SER A 253 0.25 9.77 9.83
CA SER A 253 -0.84 8.94 9.32
C SER A 253 -1.12 7.71 10.20
N GLY A 254 -0.10 7.02 10.72
CA GLY A 254 -0.29 5.85 11.59
C GLY A 254 -0.75 6.17 13.02
N PHE A 255 -0.67 7.44 13.47
CA PHE A 255 -0.88 7.78 14.87
C PHE A 255 -2.29 7.51 15.38
N VAL A 256 -3.32 7.90 14.62
CA VAL A 256 -4.71 7.84 15.11
C VAL A 256 -5.18 6.39 15.28
N GLY A 257 -4.89 5.50 14.32
CA GLY A 257 -5.15 4.07 14.47
C GLY A 257 -4.41 3.43 15.66
N LEU A 258 -3.15 3.84 15.91
CA LEU A 258 -2.41 3.40 17.10
C LEU A 258 -3.07 3.89 18.40
N ALA A 259 -3.41 5.17 18.46
CA ALA A 259 -4.06 5.80 19.60
C ALA A 259 -5.41 5.15 19.91
N GLN A 260 -6.21 4.85 18.88
CA GLN A 260 -7.49 4.17 19.03
C GLN A 260 -7.31 2.80 19.67
N LYS A 261 -6.36 2.01 19.17
CA LYS A 261 -6.11 0.66 19.67
C LYS A 261 -5.60 0.67 21.11
N ILE A 262 -4.65 1.57 21.43
CA ILE A 262 -4.15 1.77 22.80
C ILE A 262 -5.29 2.17 23.73
N TRP A 263 -6.15 3.10 23.32
CA TRP A 263 -7.30 3.52 24.12
C TRP A 263 -8.28 2.37 24.39
N CYS A 264 -8.59 1.57 23.37
CA CYS A 264 -9.42 0.36 23.52
C CYS A 264 -8.81 -0.64 24.51
N ASP A 265 -7.50 -0.90 24.41
CA ASP A 265 -6.83 -1.85 25.30
C ASP A 265 -6.77 -1.32 26.74
N ILE A 266 -6.58 0.00 26.93
CA ILE A 266 -6.68 0.66 28.24
C ILE A 266 -8.09 0.50 28.83
N LYS A 267 -9.16 0.77 28.06
CA LYS A 267 -10.55 0.63 28.53
C LYS A 267 -10.93 -0.80 28.89
N GLN A 268 -10.37 -1.78 28.17
CA GLN A 268 -10.61 -3.21 28.41
C GLN A 268 -9.64 -3.81 29.44
N GLU A 269 -8.83 -2.97 30.08
CA GLU A 269 -7.82 -3.37 31.05
C GLU A 269 -6.81 -4.42 30.54
N LYS A 270 -6.57 -4.50 29.24
CA LYS A 270 -5.62 -5.43 28.62
C LYS A 270 -4.17 -5.00 28.83
N ASP A 271 -3.25 -5.95 28.75
CA ASP A 271 -1.81 -5.66 28.65
C ASP A 271 -1.50 -4.82 27.41
N LEU A 272 -0.55 -3.90 27.53
CA LEU A 272 -0.13 -3.01 26.46
C LEU A 272 1.20 -3.49 25.84
N ASP A 273 1.08 -4.18 24.71
CA ASP A 273 2.22 -4.60 23.89
C ASP A 273 2.51 -3.56 22.79
N LEU A 274 3.16 -2.46 23.17
CA LEU A 274 3.41 -1.32 22.28
C LEU A 274 4.18 -1.69 20.99
N PRO A 275 5.24 -2.54 21.00
CA PRO A 275 5.88 -3.00 19.77
C PRO A 275 4.91 -3.72 18.86
N GLN A 276 4.12 -4.66 19.39
CA GLN A 276 3.20 -5.43 18.57
C GLN A 276 2.09 -4.54 18.00
N LEU A 277 1.60 -3.57 18.76
CA LEU A 277 0.66 -2.56 18.28
C LEU A 277 1.23 -1.71 17.14
N ARG A 278 2.51 -1.34 17.20
CA ARG A 278 3.17 -0.59 16.12
C ARG A 278 3.39 -1.43 14.87
N ILE A 279 3.72 -2.71 15.03
CA ILE A 279 3.81 -3.65 13.92
C ILE A 279 2.43 -3.80 13.27
N MET A 280 1.36 -3.93 14.07
CA MET A 280 -0.01 -4.01 13.57
C MET A 280 -0.40 -2.76 12.76
N VAL A 281 -0.16 -1.56 13.29
CA VAL A 281 -0.46 -0.29 12.60
C VAL A 281 0.36 -0.15 11.32
N SER A 282 1.64 -0.55 11.36
CA SER A 282 2.46 -0.65 10.15
C SER A 282 1.82 -1.59 9.13
N GLY A 283 1.27 -2.72 9.58
CA GLY A 283 0.54 -3.66 8.73
C GLY A 283 -0.67 -3.03 8.05
N VAL A 284 -1.60 -2.47 8.84
CA VAL A 284 -2.81 -1.81 8.31
C VAL A 284 -2.46 -0.71 7.31
N ARG A 285 -1.48 0.15 7.62
CA ARG A 285 -1.06 1.22 6.70
C ARG A 285 -0.37 0.70 5.44
N CYS A 286 0.49 -0.32 5.56
CA CYS A 286 1.11 -0.94 4.38
C CYS A 286 0.05 -1.60 3.48
N GLU A 287 -0.99 -2.20 4.06
CA GLU A 287 -2.12 -2.75 3.31
C GLU A 287 -2.86 -1.68 2.52
N GLU A 288 -3.28 -0.61 3.18
CA GLU A 288 -4.02 0.49 2.54
C GLU A 288 -3.23 1.11 1.39
N ILE A 289 -1.93 1.35 1.60
CA ILE A 289 -1.04 1.90 0.57
C ILE A 289 -0.89 0.91 -0.59
N ALA A 290 -0.71 -0.39 -0.31
CA ALA A 290 -0.65 -1.42 -1.35
C ALA A 290 -1.93 -1.43 -2.20
N ASP A 291 -3.10 -1.40 -1.55
CA ASP A 291 -4.40 -1.39 -2.23
C ASP A 291 -4.61 -0.09 -3.04
N GLU A 292 -4.17 1.06 -2.53
CA GLU A 292 -4.18 2.33 -3.26
C GLU A 292 -3.28 2.27 -4.51
N LYS A 293 -2.07 1.73 -4.40
CA LYS A 293 -1.15 1.61 -5.53
C LYS A 293 -1.68 0.64 -6.58
N TYR A 294 -2.30 -0.45 -6.15
CA TYR A 294 -2.97 -1.39 -7.05
C TYR A 294 -4.15 -0.72 -7.79
N LYS A 295 -5.03 0.00 -7.09
CA LYS A 295 -6.12 0.76 -7.72
C LYS A 295 -5.61 1.80 -8.70
N SER A 296 -4.51 2.48 -8.37
CA SER A 296 -3.87 3.47 -9.23
C SER A 296 -3.26 2.84 -10.47
N PHE A 297 -2.61 1.68 -10.33
CA PHE A 297 -2.10 0.90 -11.47
C PHE A 297 -3.21 0.55 -12.47
N ARG A 298 -4.38 0.09 -12.01
CA ARG A 298 -5.52 -0.23 -12.89
C ARG A 298 -6.06 0.98 -13.67
N LYS A 299 -5.81 2.20 -13.18
CA LYS A 299 -6.22 3.47 -13.79
C LYS A 299 -5.09 4.16 -14.55
N ASP A 300 -3.90 3.56 -14.59
CA ASP A 300 -2.75 4.16 -15.26
C ASP A 300 -2.99 4.21 -16.77
N GLU A 301 -2.95 5.41 -17.36
CA GLU A 301 -3.22 5.61 -18.80
C GLU A 301 -2.32 4.75 -19.70
N SER A 302 -1.05 4.56 -19.31
CA SER A 302 -0.14 3.73 -20.09
C SER A 302 -0.51 2.24 -20.01
N TRP A 303 -0.98 1.78 -18.85
CA TRP A 303 -1.45 0.41 -18.68
C TRP A 303 -2.76 0.16 -19.44
N THR A 304 -3.74 1.06 -19.29
CA THR A 304 -5.03 0.96 -19.99
C THR A 304 -4.84 0.94 -21.50
N LYS A 305 -3.97 1.80 -22.04
CA LYS A 305 -3.63 1.80 -23.47
C LYS A 305 -3.03 0.48 -23.93
N ILE A 306 -2.07 -0.10 -23.18
CA ILE A 306 -1.49 -1.41 -23.50
C ILE A 306 -2.57 -2.49 -23.49
N LYS A 307 -3.43 -2.49 -22.48
CA LYS A 307 -4.52 -3.46 -22.33
C LYS A 307 -5.48 -3.41 -23.52
N GLU A 308 -5.97 -2.23 -23.86
CA GLU A 308 -6.89 -2.02 -25.00
C GLU A 308 -6.26 -2.45 -26.32
N GLN A 309 -4.98 -2.11 -26.56
CA GLN A 309 -4.28 -2.48 -27.78
C GLN A 309 -4.12 -4.00 -27.94
N VAL A 310 -3.85 -4.73 -26.85
CA VAL A 310 -3.78 -6.19 -26.86
C VAL A 310 -5.16 -6.79 -27.12
N GLU A 311 -6.19 -6.30 -26.42
CA GLU A 311 -7.56 -6.79 -26.56
C GLU A 311 -8.11 -6.56 -27.98
N GLU A 312 -7.92 -5.38 -28.56
CA GLU A 312 -8.36 -5.05 -29.92
C GLU A 312 -7.70 -5.97 -30.96
N ARG A 313 -6.38 -6.18 -30.86
CA ARG A 313 -5.67 -7.09 -31.79
C ARG A 313 -6.13 -8.53 -31.67
N THR A 314 -6.44 -9.00 -30.46
CA THR A 314 -6.90 -10.38 -30.27
C THR A 314 -8.32 -10.65 -30.82
N LYS A 315 -9.08 -9.60 -31.16
CA LYS A 315 -10.43 -9.72 -31.76
C LYS A 315 -10.42 -9.82 -33.29
N ILE A 316 -9.34 -9.45 -33.97
CA ILE A 316 -9.30 -9.40 -35.43
C ILE A 316 -9.05 -10.81 -35.99
N GLU A 317 -10.10 -11.48 -36.48
CA GLU A 317 -10.03 -12.82 -37.10
C GLU A 317 -9.29 -12.86 -38.45
N LYS A 318 -9.15 -11.72 -39.13
CA LYS A 318 -8.43 -11.61 -40.42
C LYS A 318 -7.09 -10.91 -40.24
N GLN A 319 -6.04 -11.71 -40.05
CA GLN A 319 -4.66 -11.23 -40.08
C GLN A 319 -4.22 -10.99 -41.53
N VAL A 320 -4.45 -9.79 -42.05
CA VAL A 320 -3.85 -9.33 -43.31
C VAL A 320 -2.92 -8.17 -43.01
N GLY A 321 -1.61 -8.45 -42.97
CA GLY A 321 -0.56 -7.48 -43.29
C GLY A 321 -0.37 -6.25 -42.38
N VAL A 322 -0.52 -6.36 -41.05
CA VAL A 322 -0.30 -5.20 -40.16
C VAL A 322 1.01 -5.27 -39.37
N SER A 323 1.70 -4.13 -39.36
CA SER A 323 3.04 -3.83 -38.80
C SER A 323 3.33 -4.39 -37.38
N PRO A 324 4.59 -4.83 -37.13
CA PRO A 324 5.08 -5.46 -35.88
C PRO A 324 5.26 -4.50 -34.68
N GLU A 325 4.90 -3.22 -34.80
CA GLU A 325 5.28 -2.18 -33.83
C GLU A 325 4.63 -2.29 -32.44
N LEU A 326 3.60 -3.14 -32.26
CA LEU A 326 2.92 -3.32 -30.97
C LEU A 326 3.47 -4.47 -30.13
N GLU A 327 4.08 -5.47 -30.77
CA GLU A 327 4.74 -6.60 -30.10
C GLU A 327 6.12 -6.20 -29.59
N LEU A 328 6.68 -5.13 -30.14
CA LEU A 328 7.96 -4.58 -29.75
C LEU A 328 7.79 -3.73 -28.47
N HIS A 329 8.53 -4.09 -27.43
CA HIS A 329 8.63 -3.46 -26.13
C HIS A 329 7.48 -3.70 -25.14
N PHE A 330 6.59 -4.68 -25.35
CA PHE A 330 5.54 -5.01 -24.36
C PHE A 330 6.14 -5.27 -22.97
N GLY A 331 7.11 -6.20 -22.89
CA GLY A 331 7.74 -6.59 -21.63
C GLY A 331 8.45 -5.40 -20.96
N LYS A 332 9.13 -4.56 -21.75
CA LYS A 332 9.79 -3.34 -21.27
C LYS A 332 8.79 -2.31 -20.73
N ASN A 333 7.69 -2.06 -21.44
CA ASN A 333 6.69 -1.07 -21.08
C ASN A 333 5.93 -1.48 -19.81
N VAL A 334 5.47 -2.73 -19.75
CA VAL A 334 4.80 -3.27 -18.55
C VAL A 334 5.76 -3.29 -17.36
N SER A 335 7.01 -3.71 -17.56
CA SER A 335 8.02 -3.68 -16.48
C SER A 335 8.27 -2.25 -15.97
N LYS A 336 8.28 -1.23 -16.85
CA LYS A 336 8.43 0.18 -16.43
C LYS A 336 7.27 0.64 -15.55
N ILE A 337 6.03 0.31 -15.93
CA ILE A 337 4.83 0.66 -15.15
C ILE A 337 4.83 -0.11 -13.82
N TRP A 338 5.14 -1.39 -13.84
CA TRP A 338 5.29 -2.22 -12.63
C TRP A 338 6.26 -1.59 -11.64
N MET A 339 7.48 -1.27 -12.10
CA MET A 339 8.52 -0.67 -11.26
C MET A 339 8.10 0.70 -10.73
N LYS A 340 7.41 1.52 -11.53
CA LYS A 340 6.85 2.81 -11.07
C LYS A 340 5.96 2.64 -9.83
N TYR A 341 5.08 1.65 -9.80
CA TYR A 341 4.18 1.43 -8.66
C TYR A 341 4.86 0.79 -7.45
N LEU A 342 5.79 -0.15 -7.67
CA LEU A 342 6.59 -0.71 -6.57
C LEU A 342 7.49 0.35 -5.92
N SER A 343 8.14 1.21 -6.71
CA SER A 343 8.97 2.29 -6.16
C SER A 343 8.15 3.34 -5.40
N LYS A 344 6.93 3.64 -5.86
CA LYS A 344 5.99 4.50 -5.11
C LYS A 344 5.61 3.87 -3.77
N TYR A 345 5.30 2.57 -3.77
CA TYR A 345 5.02 1.84 -2.52
C TYR A 345 6.22 1.87 -1.57
N ASP A 346 7.43 1.63 -2.06
CA ASP A 346 8.66 1.67 -1.25
C ASP A 346 8.87 3.05 -0.61
N ALA A 347 8.68 4.12 -1.40
CA ALA A 347 8.81 5.49 -0.91
C ALA A 347 7.77 5.83 0.19
N ASP A 348 6.52 5.42 -0.01
CA ASP A 348 5.42 5.71 0.92
C ASP A 348 5.46 4.86 2.19
N THR A 349 6.18 3.73 2.15
CA THR A 349 6.23 2.79 3.28
C THR A 349 7.55 2.76 4.04
N GLN A 350 8.62 3.40 3.55
CA GLN A 350 9.99 3.30 4.10
C GLN A 350 10.13 3.43 5.63
N HIS A 351 9.24 4.17 6.29
CA HIS A 351 9.24 4.41 7.74
C HIS A 351 8.49 3.36 8.57
N TYR A 352 7.76 2.44 7.94
CA TYR A 352 7.04 1.35 8.60
C TYR A 352 7.92 0.12 8.83
N HIS A 353 7.43 -0.78 9.68
CA HIS A 353 8.13 -2.00 10.06
C HIS A 353 8.44 -2.89 8.84
N GLN A 354 9.74 -3.20 8.65
CA GLN A 354 10.28 -3.94 7.51
C GLN A 354 9.45 -5.20 7.15
N THR A 355 9.18 -6.07 8.12
CA THR A 355 8.41 -7.32 7.90
C THR A 355 7.04 -7.06 7.28
N LYS A 356 6.33 -6.02 7.73
CA LYS A 356 5.01 -5.67 7.22
C LYS A 356 5.09 -5.01 5.84
N ARG A 357 6.08 -4.16 5.63
CA ARG A 357 6.32 -3.61 4.28
C ARG A 357 6.56 -4.71 3.26
N ASP A 358 7.41 -5.68 3.59
CA ASP A 358 7.81 -6.75 2.68
C ASP A 358 6.63 -7.70 2.41
N GLU A 359 5.81 -7.99 3.43
CA GLU A 359 4.57 -8.76 3.32
C GLU A 359 3.59 -8.12 2.32
N TYR A 360 3.25 -6.84 2.51
CA TYR A 360 2.29 -6.16 1.64
C TYR A 360 2.88 -5.74 0.29
N LYS A 361 4.20 -5.59 0.16
CA LYS A 361 4.88 -5.46 -1.15
C LYS A 361 4.71 -6.73 -1.97
N ARG A 362 4.84 -7.90 -1.35
CA ARG A 362 4.58 -9.19 -2.00
C ARG A 362 3.13 -9.29 -2.45
N ARG A 363 2.17 -8.95 -1.58
CA ARG A 363 0.74 -8.92 -1.94
C ARG A 363 0.43 -7.97 -3.10
N LEU A 364 1.04 -6.77 -3.13
CA LEU A 364 0.92 -5.86 -4.26
C LEU A 364 1.48 -6.50 -5.54
N THR A 365 2.66 -7.11 -5.46
CA THR A 365 3.31 -7.83 -6.58
C THR A 365 2.38 -8.94 -7.12
N ASP A 366 1.76 -9.73 -6.25
CA ASP A 366 0.83 -10.79 -6.63
C ASP A 366 -0.43 -10.24 -7.30
N ASN A 367 -0.97 -9.13 -6.81
CA ASN A 367 -2.15 -8.49 -7.39
C ASN A 367 -1.85 -7.88 -8.77
N LEU A 368 -0.68 -7.25 -8.94
CA LEU A 368 -0.22 -6.78 -10.25
C LEU A 368 -0.07 -7.95 -11.22
N LEU A 369 0.46 -9.09 -10.76
CA LEU A 369 0.62 -10.29 -11.58
C LEU A 369 -0.74 -10.80 -12.08
N LYS A 370 -1.73 -10.91 -11.20
CA LYS A 370 -3.09 -11.36 -11.53
C LYS A 370 -3.77 -10.49 -12.58
N GLU A 371 -3.48 -9.19 -12.62
CA GLU A 371 -4.02 -8.30 -13.66
C GLU A 371 -3.26 -8.39 -14.99
N ILE A 372 -1.95 -8.63 -14.94
CA ILE A 372 -1.08 -8.61 -16.12
C ILE A 372 -1.09 -9.95 -16.85
N GLU A 373 -1.13 -11.07 -16.11
CA GLU A 373 -1.01 -12.42 -16.64
C GLU A 373 -2.06 -12.74 -17.73
N PRO A 374 -3.35 -12.44 -17.57
CA PRO A 374 -4.35 -12.71 -18.63
C PRO A 374 -4.07 -11.96 -19.93
N ILE A 375 -3.61 -10.71 -19.83
CA ILE A 375 -3.26 -9.87 -20.99
C ILE A 375 -2.01 -10.42 -21.69
N TYR A 376 -1.00 -10.80 -20.91
CA TYR A 376 0.20 -11.44 -21.43
C TYR A 376 -0.12 -12.78 -22.13
N GLN A 377 -0.96 -13.62 -21.53
CA GLN A 377 -1.38 -14.89 -22.14
C GLN A 377 -2.13 -14.67 -23.46
N SER A 378 -3.01 -13.66 -23.52
CA SER A 378 -3.72 -13.29 -24.75
C SER A 378 -2.75 -12.86 -25.86
N LEU A 379 -1.78 -12.00 -25.52
CA LEU A 379 -0.73 -11.55 -26.44
C LEU A 379 0.11 -12.72 -26.97
N VAL A 380 0.58 -13.59 -26.08
CA VAL A 380 1.42 -14.74 -26.44
C VAL A 380 0.65 -15.74 -27.30
N LYS A 381 -0.63 -15.97 -27.02
CA LYS A 381 -1.51 -16.80 -27.86
C LYS A 381 -1.65 -16.20 -29.26
N HIS A 382 -1.86 -14.90 -29.36
CA HIS A 382 -1.92 -14.20 -30.64
C HIS A 382 -0.60 -14.35 -31.42
N MET A 383 0.55 -14.11 -30.78
CA MET A 383 1.88 -14.30 -31.41
C MET A 383 2.08 -15.72 -31.94
N TYR A 384 1.63 -16.72 -31.18
CA TYR A 384 1.70 -18.13 -31.56
C TYR A 384 0.86 -18.40 -32.82
N GLN A 385 -0.40 -17.99 -32.82
CA GLN A 385 -1.33 -18.17 -33.95
C GLN A 385 -0.84 -17.42 -35.20
N ALA A 386 -0.40 -16.18 -35.04
CA ALA A 386 0.12 -15.38 -36.14
C ALA A 386 1.37 -16.00 -36.78
N THR A 387 2.27 -16.55 -35.96
CA THR A 387 3.47 -17.22 -36.47
C THR A 387 3.11 -18.47 -37.27
N LEU A 388 2.17 -19.30 -36.80
CA LEU A 388 1.72 -20.49 -37.53
C LEU A 388 1.03 -20.13 -38.86
N GLN A 389 0.20 -19.09 -38.85
CA GLN A 389 -0.46 -18.62 -40.07
C GLN A 389 0.56 -18.13 -41.10
N MET A 390 1.50 -17.26 -40.71
CA MET A 390 2.55 -16.77 -41.59
C MET A 390 3.42 -17.91 -42.15
N PHE A 391 3.74 -18.90 -41.31
CA PHE A 391 4.45 -20.10 -41.75
C PHE A 391 3.65 -20.88 -42.80
N THR A 392 2.36 -21.09 -42.56
CA THR A 392 1.47 -21.84 -43.46
C THR A 392 1.36 -21.15 -44.81
N GLU A 393 1.16 -19.83 -44.83
CA GLU A 393 1.11 -19.04 -46.06
C GLU A 393 2.45 -19.06 -46.85
N ALA A 394 3.57 -18.99 -46.14
CA ALA A 394 4.90 -19.06 -46.76
C ALA A 394 5.19 -20.46 -47.34
N ALA A 395 4.82 -21.51 -46.61
CA ALA A 395 4.95 -22.91 -47.05
C ALA A 395 4.11 -23.15 -48.31
N LEU A 396 2.87 -22.67 -48.34
CA LEU A 396 2.01 -22.77 -49.52
C LEU A 396 2.66 -22.09 -50.72
N LYS A 397 3.09 -20.83 -50.59
CA LYS A 397 3.77 -20.10 -51.67
C LYS A 397 5.06 -20.78 -52.16
N GLU A 398 5.79 -21.50 -51.30
CA GLU A 398 6.96 -22.28 -51.71
C GLU A 398 6.55 -23.48 -52.55
N ILE A 399 5.56 -24.24 -52.11
CA ILE A 399 5.03 -25.40 -52.81
C ILE A 399 4.52 -25.01 -54.20
N GLU A 400 3.84 -23.87 -54.32
CA GLU A 400 3.38 -23.32 -55.61
C GLU A 400 4.52 -23.05 -56.59
N LYS A 401 5.70 -22.65 -56.10
CA LYS A 401 6.84 -22.26 -56.93
C LYS A 401 7.79 -23.41 -57.25
N THR A 402 8.03 -24.30 -56.30
CA THR A 402 9.11 -25.28 -56.38
C THR A 402 8.63 -26.73 -56.43
N HIS A 403 7.32 -26.97 -56.22
CA HIS A 403 6.74 -28.30 -56.05
C HIS A 403 7.40 -29.15 -54.94
N ALA A 404 8.09 -28.50 -54.01
CA ALA A 404 8.76 -29.08 -52.86
C ALA A 404 8.62 -28.14 -51.65
N LEU A 405 8.88 -28.65 -50.45
CA LEU A 405 8.85 -27.86 -49.21
C LEU A 405 10.19 -28.01 -48.48
N SER A 406 10.85 -26.88 -48.17
CA SER A 406 12.11 -26.91 -47.42
C SER A 406 11.85 -26.82 -45.91
N THR A 407 12.58 -27.63 -45.13
CA THR A 407 12.53 -27.58 -43.65
C THR A 407 13.18 -26.31 -43.09
N LEU A 408 13.96 -25.58 -43.89
CA LEU A 408 14.64 -24.34 -43.52
C LEU A 408 13.64 -23.22 -43.18
N GLN A 409 12.44 -23.21 -43.78
CA GLN A 409 11.43 -22.21 -43.51
C GLN A 409 10.95 -22.24 -42.04
N ALA A 410 10.70 -23.42 -41.47
CA ALA A 410 10.22 -23.54 -40.09
C ALA A 410 11.22 -23.00 -39.07
N HIS A 411 12.53 -23.18 -39.31
CA HIS A 411 13.56 -22.67 -38.40
C HIS A 411 13.52 -21.14 -38.25
N ASN A 412 13.26 -20.42 -39.35
CA ASN A 412 13.17 -18.96 -39.35
C ASN A 412 11.97 -18.46 -38.54
N PHE A 413 10.80 -19.09 -38.70
CA PHE A 413 9.60 -18.73 -37.92
C PHE A 413 9.73 -19.08 -36.44
N ILE A 414 10.33 -20.23 -36.10
CA ILE A 414 10.64 -20.59 -34.71
C ILE A 414 11.57 -19.54 -34.07
N THR A 415 12.59 -19.10 -34.81
CA THR A 415 13.53 -18.07 -34.32
C THR A 415 12.85 -16.72 -34.14
N LYS A 416 11.98 -16.32 -35.08
CA LYS A 416 11.15 -15.12 -34.95
C LYS A 416 10.28 -15.16 -33.68
N PHE A 417 9.57 -16.27 -33.47
CA PHE A 417 8.71 -16.46 -32.29
C PHE A 417 9.50 -16.43 -30.98
N LYS A 418 10.68 -17.08 -30.93
CA LYS A 418 11.59 -17.01 -29.78
C LYS A 418 11.99 -15.57 -29.44
N ASN A 419 12.19 -14.71 -30.44
CA ASN A 419 12.56 -13.31 -30.23
C ASN A 419 11.37 -12.47 -29.76
N GLN A 420 10.16 -12.70 -30.31
CA GLN A 420 8.93 -12.07 -29.81
C GLN A 420 8.67 -12.42 -28.34
N LEU A 421 8.81 -13.68 -27.95
CA LEU A 421 8.67 -14.12 -26.55
C LEU A 421 9.71 -13.47 -25.62
N LYS A 422 10.96 -13.28 -26.09
CA LYS A 422 12.00 -12.60 -25.31
C LYS A 422 11.66 -11.13 -25.07
N ASP A 423 11.10 -10.44 -26.06
CA ASP A 423 10.74 -9.03 -25.94
C ASP A 423 9.48 -8.83 -25.08
N ALA A 424 8.52 -9.75 -25.17
CA ALA A 424 7.32 -9.77 -24.35
C ALA A 424 7.60 -10.11 -22.86
N ALA A 425 8.78 -10.64 -22.54
CA ALA A 425 9.11 -11.10 -21.20
C ALA A 425 9.06 -9.97 -20.15
N ILE A 426 8.25 -10.19 -19.12
CA ILE A 426 8.06 -9.26 -18.00
C ILE A 426 9.08 -9.60 -16.91
N ARG A 427 10.16 -8.82 -16.83
CA ARG A 427 11.32 -9.11 -15.96
C ARG A 427 10.95 -9.37 -14.49
N PRO A 428 10.01 -8.63 -13.86
CA PRO A 428 9.65 -8.89 -12.46
C PRO A 428 8.92 -10.22 -12.19
N ALA A 429 8.27 -10.81 -13.21
CA ALA A 429 7.32 -11.90 -13.01
C ALA A 429 7.83 -13.28 -13.44
N ASN A 430 8.98 -13.33 -14.14
CA ASN A 430 9.58 -14.55 -14.71
C ASN A 430 8.53 -15.51 -15.34
N LEU A 431 7.58 -14.95 -16.10
CA LEU A 431 6.52 -15.66 -16.82
C LEU A 431 7.11 -16.45 -18.00
N ASP A 432 7.97 -17.42 -17.70
CA ASP A 432 8.76 -18.15 -18.69
C ASP A 432 8.02 -19.39 -19.23
N TYR A 433 6.90 -19.16 -19.92
CA TYR A 433 6.23 -20.20 -20.72
C TYR A 433 7.00 -20.54 -22.01
N LYS A 434 8.14 -19.88 -22.22
CA LYS A 434 8.91 -19.91 -23.48
C LYS A 434 9.34 -21.32 -23.85
N ILE A 435 9.84 -22.11 -22.90
CA ILE A 435 10.32 -23.46 -23.20
C ILE A 435 9.17 -24.32 -23.74
N LYS A 436 8.03 -24.31 -23.05
CA LYS A 436 6.85 -25.08 -23.44
C LYS A 436 6.29 -24.63 -24.79
N LEU A 437 6.05 -23.34 -24.95
CA LEU A 437 5.45 -22.78 -26.18
C LEU A 437 6.35 -22.95 -27.41
N VAL A 438 7.67 -22.84 -27.24
CA VAL A 438 8.62 -23.06 -28.33
C VAL A 438 8.66 -24.54 -28.74
N ALA A 439 8.55 -25.48 -27.79
CA ALA A 439 8.46 -26.89 -28.11
C ALA A 439 7.15 -27.22 -28.84
N GLU A 440 6.05 -26.62 -28.40
CA GLU A 440 4.72 -26.79 -28.99
C GLU A 440 4.65 -26.26 -30.43
N ILE A 441 5.09 -25.02 -30.67
CA ILE A 441 5.07 -24.44 -32.03
C ILE A 441 5.95 -25.24 -32.99
N LYS A 442 7.09 -25.77 -32.51
CA LYS A 442 7.97 -26.61 -33.30
C LYS A 442 7.26 -27.91 -33.70
N SER A 443 6.60 -28.57 -32.75
CA SER A 443 5.83 -29.79 -33.00
C SER A 443 4.72 -29.56 -34.03
N GLU A 444 3.99 -28.44 -33.94
CA GLU A 444 2.91 -28.12 -34.87
C GLU A 444 3.41 -27.77 -36.28
N MET A 445 4.53 -27.04 -36.39
CA MET A 445 5.18 -26.81 -37.69
C MET A 445 5.67 -28.14 -38.30
N ASP A 446 6.29 -29.02 -37.52
CA ASP A 446 6.75 -30.33 -37.98
C ASP A 446 5.59 -31.22 -38.45
N LYS A 447 4.43 -31.18 -37.77
CA LYS A 447 3.21 -31.87 -38.21
C LYS A 447 2.71 -31.31 -39.53
N SER A 448 2.65 -29.98 -39.66
CA SER A 448 2.21 -29.29 -40.88
C SER A 448 3.11 -29.64 -42.06
N ILE A 449 4.43 -29.66 -41.88
CA ILE A 449 5.41 -30.08 -42.89
C ILE A 449 5.13 -31.51 -43.36
N ARG A 450 4.96 -32.46 -42.43
CA ARG A 450 4.66 -33.86 -42.77
C ARG A 450 3.37 -33.99 -43.59
N SER A 451 2.33 -33.24 -43.21
CA SER A 451 1.07 -33.25 -43.95
C SER A 451 1.23 -32.67 -45.36
N PHE A 452 1.94 -31.56 -45.53
CA PHE A 452 2.22 -31.01 -46.86
C PHE A 452 3.05 -31.97 -47.73
N GLN A 453 4.08 -32.60 -47.17
CA GLN A 453 4.90 -33.60 -47.87
C GLN A 453 4.05 -34.80 -48.33
N ALA A 454 3.15 -35.30 -47.47
CA ALA A 454 2.24 -36.38 -47.83
C ALA A 454 1.30 -36.01 -48.98
N ILE A 455 0.79 -34.77 -49.01
CA ILE A 455 -0.03 -34.27 -50.13
C ILE A 455 0.80 -34.20 -51.42
N ILE A 456 2.02 -33.66 -51.37
CA ILE A 456 2.92 -33.56 -52.53
C ILE A 456 3.24 -34.96 -53.09
N GLU A 457 3.52 -35.93 -52.22
CA GLU A 457 3.84 -37.29 -52.64
C GLU A 457 2.63 -38.01 -53.24
N MET A 458 1.43 -37.81 -52.67
CA MET A 458 0.18 -38.30 -53.27
C MET A 458 -0.05 -37.73 -54.67
N LEU A 459 0.26 -36.45 -54.91
CA LEU A 459 0.11 -35.83 -56.23
C LEU A 459 1.07 -36.39 -57.29
N LYS A 460 2.19 -37.01 -56.89
CA LYS A 460 3.13 -37.67 -57.79
C LYS A 460 2.69 -39.08 -58.21
N GLN A 461 1.71 -39.69 -57.53
CA GLN A 461 1.27 -41.06 -57.82
C GLN A 461 0.18 -41.15 -58.91
N PRO A 462 0.13 -42.24 -59.69
CA PRO A 462 -0.89 -42.45 -60.71
C PRO A 462 -2.30 -42.63 -60.09
N LYS A 463 -3.29 -41.90 -60.62
CA LYS A 463 -4.65 -41.79 -60.08
C LYS A 463 -5.52 -42.97 -60.53
N LYS A 464 -5.64 -44.02 -59.71
CA LYS A 464 -6.54 -45.17 -59.99
C LYS A 464 -8.03 -44.87 -59.76
N ASP A 465 -8.36 -44.08 -58.74
CA ASP A 465 -9.73 -43.64 -58.40
C ASP A 465 -9.67 -42.16 -58.04
N ARG A 466 -10.21 -41.31 -58.91
CA ARG A 466 -10.10 -39.86 -58.81
C ARG A 466 -10.88 -39.31 -57.61
N GLN A 467 -12.02 -39.90 -57.28
CA GLN A 467 -12.90 -39.42 -56.21
C GLN A 467 -12.31 -39.71 -54.83
N LYS A 468 -11.93 -40.97 -54.57
CA LYS A 468 -11.26 -41.35 -53.32
C LYS A 468 -9.92 -40.64 -53.10
N PHE A 469 -9.21 -40.35 -54.20
CA PHE A 469 -7.99 -39.55 -54.14
C PHE A 469 -8.26 -38.14 -53.59
N TRP A 470 -9.25 -37.43 -54.15
CA TRP A 470 -9.57 -36.08 -53.72
C TRP A 470 -10.19 -36.03 -52.32
N GLU A 471 -11.00 -37.00 -51.92
CA GLU A 471 -11.49 -37.12 -50.54
C GLU A 471 -10.33 -37.22 -49.54
N LYS A 472 -9.29 -38.00 -49.87
CA LYS A 472 -8.12 -38.18 -49.01
C LYS A 472 -7.23 -36.93 -48.95
N VAL A 473 -7.07 -36.22 -50.07
CA VAL A 473 -6.38 -34.92 -50.12
C VAL A 473 -7.12 -33.86 -49.30
N VAL A 474 -8.44 -33.76 -49.45
CA VAL A 474 -9.29 -32.84 -48.69
C VAL A 474 -9.24 -33.16 -47.20
N LYS A 475 -9.26 -34.44 -46.80
CA LYS A 475 -9.17 -34.85 -45.40
C LYS A 475 -7.83 -34.47 -44.75
N ILE A 476 -6.71 -34.63 -45.46
CA ILE A 476 -5.37 -34.23 -44.97
C ILE A 476 -5.25 -32.69 -44.96
N GLY A 477 -5.75 -32.01 -45.99
CA GLY A 477 -5.78 -30.55 -46.08
C GLY A 477 -6.63 -29.90 -44.98
N ALA A 478 -7.83 -30.44 -44.72
CA ALA A 478 -8.71 -30.00 -43.65
C ALA A 478 -8.08 -30.20 -42.28
N HIS A 479 -7.35 -31.30 -42.05
CA HIS A 479 -6.61 -31.50 -40.79
C HIS A 479 -5.42 -30.54 -40.67
N THR A 480 -4.76 -30.17 -41.77
CA THR A 480 -3.62 -29.24 -41.77
C THR A 480 -4.08 -27.80 -41.51
N LEU A 481 -5.20 -27.39 -42.11
CA LEU A 481 -5.82 -26.10 -41.84
C LEU A 481 -6.54 -26.05 -40.50
N ASN A 482 -7.22 -27.11 -40.06
CA ASN A 482 -7.77 -27.17 -38.71
C ASN A 482 -6.68 -27.28 -37.63
N VAL A 483 -5.47 -27.76 -37.92
CA VAL A 483 -4.34 -27.65 -36.98
C VAL A 483 -3.81 -26.21 -36.92
N ALA A 484 -3.83 -25.47 -38.04
CA ALA A 484 -3.51 -24.04 -38.05
C ALA A 484 -4.58 -23.16 -37.37
N VAL A 485 -5.82 -23.63 -37.27
CA VAL A 485 -7.00 -22.83 -36.84
C VAL A 485 -7.60 -23.32 -35.52
N SER A 486 -7.51 -24.61 -35.24
CA SER A 486 -8.05 -25.30 -34.07
C SER A 486 -6.93 -25.84 -33.17
N ALA A 487 -5.85 -25.07 -33.01
CA ALA A 487 -5.02 -25.15 -31.80
C ALA A 487 -5.83 -24.63 -30.59
N THR A 488 -6.93 -25.31 -30.31
CA THR A 488 -7.81 -25.13 -29.16
C THR A 488 -7.56 -26.31 -28.24
N VAL A 489 -6.52 -26.23 -27.42
CA VAL A 489 -6.52 -26.91 -26.12
C VAL A 489 -5.91 -25.98 -25.08
N MET A 490 -6.80 -25.26 -24.40
CA MET A 490 -6.50 -24.76 -23.06
C MET A 490 -6.31 -25.97 -22.13
N ALA A 491 -5.06 -26.25 -21.78
CA ALA A 491 -4.73 -26.97 -20.56
C ALA A 491 -3.85 -26.08 -19.69
N LEU A 492 -4.46 -24.99 -19.17
CA LEU A 492 -3.83 -24.17 -18.13
C LEU A 492 -4.76 -23.78 -16.95
N VAL A 493 -6.10 -23.95 -17.01
CA VAL A 493 -7.00 -23.90 -15.83
C VAL A 493 -8.26 -24.76 -16.09
N PRO A 494 -8.76 -25.59 -15.14
CA PRO A 494 -9.95 -26.42 -15.35
C PRO A 494 -11.25 -25.58 -15.29
N GLY A 495 -12.12 -25.79 -16.28
CA GLY A 495 -13.49 -25.28 -16.30
C GLY A 495 -13.67 -24.02 -17.14
N ILE A 496 -14.16 -24.19 -18.37
CA ILE A 496 -15.24 -23.44 -19.03
C ILE A 496 -15.47 -24.09 -20.40
N GLY A 497 -16.74 -24.38 -20.69
CA GLY A 497 -17.19 -25.25 -21.77
C GLY A 497 -17.01 -24.69 -23.18
N THR A 498 -17.07 -25.63 -24.11
CA THR A 498 -16.95 -25.52 -25.55
C THR A 498 -18.09 -24.74 -26.20
N ALA A 499 -17.78 -23.86 -27.15
CA ALA A 499 -18.69 -23.50 -28.24
C ALA A 499 -17.89 -23.53 -29.55
N VAL A 500 -18.29 -24.44 -30.45
CA VAL A 500 -17.67 -24.67 -31.76
C VAL A 500 -18.39 -23.78 -32.78
N GLY A 501 -17.66 -22.84 -33.38
CA GLY A 501 -18.10 -22.09 -34.56
C GLY A 501 -17.17 -22.40 -35.72
N VAL A 502 -17.73 -22.80 -36.86
CA VAL A 502 -17.00 -23.16 -38.09
C VAL A 502 -16.46 -21.87 -38.73
N SER A 503 -15.15 -21.79 -38.99
CA SER A 503 -14.46 -20.59 -39.49
C SER A 503 -14.06 -20.71 -40.99
N PRO A 504 -13.74 -19.59 -41.68
CA PRO A 504 -13.84 -19.44 -43.16
C PRO A 504 -12.75 -20.11 -44.02
N LEU A 505 -12.08 -21.17 -43.55
CA LEU A 505 -10.86 -21.71 -44.20
C LEU A 505 -11.10 -22.79 -45.27
N SER A 506 -12.35 -23.04 -45.65
CA SER A 506 -12.69 -23.89 -46.80
C SER A 506 -12.19 -23.30 -48.14
N ALA A 507 -12.04 -21.99 -48.25
CA ALA A 507 -11.53 -21.31 -49.45
C ALA A 507 -10.02 -21.56 -49.72
N SER A 508 -9.23 -21.78 -48.67
CA SER A 508 -7.78 -22.01 -48.76
C SER A 508 -7.44 -23.44 -49.17
N ALA A 509 -8.20 -24.43 -48.69
CA ALA A 509 -8.07 -25.82 -49.16
C ALA A 509 -8.43 -25.96 -50.65
N LEU A 510 -9.47 -25.23 -51.09
CA LEU A 510 -9.85 -25.14 -52.51
C LEU A 510 -8.80 -24.40 -53.34
N SER A 511 -8.12 -23.38 -52.79
CA SER A 511 -7.00 -22.71 -53.46
C SER A 511 -5.77 -23.61 -53.58
N ILE A 512 -5.43 -24.39 -52.55
CA ILE A 512 -4.37 -25.40 -52.61
C ILE A 512 -4.66 -26.42 -53.71
N ILE A 513 -5.90 -26.89 -53.80
CA ILE A 513 -6.34 -27.82 -54.84
C ILE A 513 -6.29 -27.16 -56.23
N SER A 514 -6.77 -25.93 -56.37
CA SER A 514 -6.76 -25.17 -57.63
C SER A 514 -5.33 -24.90 -58.13
N ILE A 515 -4.42 -24.56 -57.23
CA ILE A 515 -3.04 -24.20 -57.58
C ILE A 515 -2.19 -25.46 -57.85
N LEU A 516 -2.43 -26.55 -57.11
CA LEU A 516 -1.80 -27.85 -57.37
C LEU A 516 -2.37 -28.55 -58.63
N MET A 517 -3.55 -28.16 -59.12
CA MET A 517 -4.13 -28.71 -60.35
C MET A 517 -3.64 -28.04 -61.64
N GLY A 518 -3.00 -26.85 -61.57
CA GLY A 518 -2.58 -26.09 -62.75
C GLY A 518 -3.77 -25.53 -63.53
N LYS A 519 -3.66 -24.28 -64.00
CA LYS A 519 -4.74 -23.51 -64.66
C LYS A 519 -5.30 -24.09 -66.00
N ASN A 520 -4.95 -25.30 -66.42
CA ASN A 520 -5.14 -25.75 -67.81
C ASN A 520 -6.05 -26.99 -68.01
N SER A 521 -7.14 -27.17 -67.25
CA SER A 521 -8.16 -28.13 -67.68
C SER A 521 -9.57 -27.59 -67.52
N GLU A 522 -10.24 -27.33 -68.65
CA GLU A 522 -11.65 -26.92 -68.74
C GLU A 522 -12.62 -27.92 -68.06
N SER A 523 -12.16 -29.14 -67.73
CA SER A 523 -12.93 -30.13 -66.95
C SER A 523 -12.98 -29.88 -65.44
N SER A 524 -12.19 -28.94 -64.89
CA SER A 524 -12.12 -28.72 -63.43
C SER A 524 -13.10 -27.68 -62.87
N GLU A 525 -13.59 -26.74 -63.68
CA GLU A 525 -14.51 -25.69 -63.20
C GLU A 525 -15.89 -26.24 -62.79
N GLY A 526 -16.41 -27.23 -63.53
CA GLY A 526 -17.69 -27.87 -63.18
C GLY A 526 -17.67 -28.61 -61.85
N HIS A 527 -16.53 -29.23 -61.48
CA HIS A 527 -16.39 -29.98 -60.23
C HIS A 527 -16.05 -29.10 -59.03
N VAL A 528 -15.29 -28.02 -59.21
CA VAL A 528 -15.05 -27.03 -58.15
C VAL A 528 -16.37 -26.36 -57.74
N THR A 529 -17.23 -26.06 -58.71
CA THR A 529 -18.55 -25.45 -58.47
C THR A 529 -19.50 -26.40 -57.71
N ALA A 530 -19.49 -27.69 -58.05
CA ALA A 530 -20.27 -28.72 -57.35
C ALA A 530 -19.76 -28.99 -55.91
N MET A 531 -18.44 -28.95 -55.67
CA MET A 531 -17.89 -29.09 -54.31
C MET A 531 -18.17 -27.87 -53.42
N THR A 532 -18.24 -26.67 -53.99
CA THR A 532 -18.62 -25.46 -53.24
C THR A 532 -20.09 -25.42 -52.82
N SER A 533 -20.99 -26.12 -53.53
CA SER A 533 -22.40 -26.20 -53.09
C SER A 533 -22.58 -27.18 -51.93
N THR A 534 -21.90 -28.33 -51.95
CA THR A 534 -21.97 -29.33 -50.86
C THR A 534 -21.33 -28.83 -49.55
N LEU A 535 -20.35 -27.93 -49.64
CA LEU A 535 -19.71 -27.29 -48.47
C LEU A 535 -20.47 -26.05 -47.93
N LYS A 536 -21.50 -25.57 -48.64
CA LYS A 536 -22.39 -24.49 -48.15
C LYS A 536 -23.65 -25.04 -47.47
N GLU A 537 -23.97 -26.31 -47.69
CA GLU A 537 -25.14 -26.99 -47.11
C GLU A 537 -24.83 -27.75 -45.80
N ALA A 538 -23.55 -27.78 -45.38
CA ALA A 538 -23.06 -28.32 -44.11
C ALA A 538 -22.41 -27.21 -43.28
#